data_AF-A0A7Z2GL02-F1
#
_entry.id   AF-A0A7Z2GL02-F1
#
_cell.length_a   1.000
_cell.length_b   1.000
_cell.length_c   1.000
_cell.angle_alpha   90.00
_cell.angle_beta   90.00
_cell.angle_gamma   90.00
#
_symmetry.space_group_name_H-M   'P 1'
#
loop_
_entity.id
_entity.type
_entity.pdbx_description
1 polymer ?
#
loop_
_entity_poly.entity_id
_entity_poly.type
_entity_poly.pdbx_seq_one_letter_code
_entity_poly.pdbx_strand_id
1 'polypeptide(L)' 'MNHHQLEKDIEHLEHVITRLSGSDRIPLSYWRGRLDSVSTAHLVPSQIQRVKRLNDALRALEGRVQLEALQQRGR' A
#
# COMPACT_ATOMS: atom_id res chain seq x y z
N MET A 1 0.28 -19.63 -0.48
CA MET A 1 1.53 -18.86 -0.26
C MET A 1 2.22 -19.36 1.00
N ASN A 2 3.54 -19.42 1.02
CA ASN A 2 4.30 -19.84 2.20
C ASN A 2 4.37 -18.68 3.21
N HIS A 3 4.22 -18.91 4.52
CA HIS A 3 4.21 -17.85 5.54
C HIS A 3 5.44 -16.93 5.46
N HIS A 4 6.61 -17.49 5.19
CA HIS A 4 7.85 -16.72 5.06
C HIS A 4 7.87 -15.77 3.85
N GLN A 5 7.16 -16.13 2.77
CA GLN A 5 7.05 -15.27 1.59
C GLN A 5 6.07 -14.13 1.83
N LEU A 6 5.02 -14.39 2.62
CA LEU A 6 4.04 -13.40 3.03
C LEU A 6 4.68 -12.33 3.93
N GLU A 7 5.50 -12.74 4.88
CA GLU A 7 6.25 -11.81 5.75
C GLU A 7 7.15 -10.89 4.92
N LYS A 8 7.92 -11.46 3.98
CA LYS A 8 8.76 -10.67 3.08
C LYS A 8 7.96 -9.70 2.21
N ASP A 9 6.78 -10.09 1.74
CA ASP A 9 5.93 -9.20 0.95
C ASP A 9 5.37 -8.06 1.82
N ILE A 10 4.99 -8.33 3.08
CA ILE A 10 4.57 -7.30 4.05
C ILE A 10 5.71 -6.33 4.36
N GLU A 11 6.92 -6.83 4.66
CA GLU A 11 8.10 -5.99 4.92
C GLU A 11 8.45 -5.13 3.69
N HIS A 12 8.35 -5.71 2.50
CA HIS A 12 8.56 -4.99 1.26
C HIS A 12 7.52 -3.89 1.06
N LEU A 13 6.25 -4.18 1.32
CA LEU A 13 5.17 -3.19 1.26
C LEU A 13 5.38 -2.06 2.27
N GLU A 14 5.85 -2.35 3.48
CA GLU A 14 6.17 -1.34 4.49
C GLU A 14 7.28 -0.39 4.02
N HIS A 15 8.35 -0.95 3.46
CA HIS A 15 9.45 -0.14 2.92
C HIS A 15 9.03 0.68 1.71
N VAL A 16 8.27 0.08 0.79
CA VAL A 16 7.80 0.76 -0.42
C VAL A 16 6.81 1.85 -0.06
N ILE A 17 5.74 1.57 0.69
CA ILE A 17 4.70 2.54 1.03
C ILE A 17 5.26 3.74 1.81
N THR A 18 6.24 3.51 2.68
CA THR A 18 6.94 4.59 3.40
C THR A 18 7.76 5.50 2.47
N ARG A 19 8.24 4.95 1.35
CA ARG A 19 9.08 5.67 0.37
C ARG A 19 8.32 6.15 -0.86
N LEU A 20 7.09 5.68 -1.07
CA LEU A 20 6.23 6.10 -2.15
C LEU A 20 5.95 7.61 -2.00
N SER A 21 6.44 8.36 -2.96
CA SER A 21 5.96 9.71 -3.23
C SER A 21 5.00 9.59 -4.41
N GLY A 22 3.94 10.40 -4.44
CA GLY A 22 2.84 10.30 -5.43
C GLY A 22 3.20 10.28 -6.92
N SER A 23 4.48 10.37 -7.26
CA SER A 23 5.05 10.30 -8.61
C SER A 23 5.84 8.99 -8.88
N ASP A 24 5.62 7.94 -8.09
CA ASP A 24 6.28 6.65 -8.34
C ASP A 24 5.87 6.07 -9.69
N ARG A 25 6.74 5.24 -10.27
CA ARG A 25 6.50 4.59 -11.58
C ARG A 25 5.35 3.59 -11.51
N ILE A 26 5.04 3.06 -10.33
CA ILE A 26 4.00 2.06 -10.14
C ILE A 26 2.74 2.74 -9.58
N PRO A 27 1.57 2.61 -10.25
CA PRO A 27 0.36 3.26 -9.81
C PRO A 27 -0.11 2.71 -8.47
N LEU A 28 -0.72 3.56 -7.63
CA LEU A 28 -1.24 3.18 -6.32
C LEU A 28 -2.26 2.04 -6.39
N SER A 29 -3.01 1.93 -7.49
CA SER A 29 -3.94 0.83 -7.76
C SER A 29 -3.26 -0.54 -7.81
N TYR A 30 -2.02 -0.62 -8.29
CA TYR A 30 -1.24 -1.86 -8.27
C TYR A 30 -0.88 -2.27 -6.84
N TRP A 31 -0.41 -1.32 -6.03
CA TRP A 31 -0.11 -1.57 -4.61
C TRP A 31 -1.36 -1.96 -3.82
N ARG A 32 -2.50 -1.38 -4.18
CA ARG A 32 -3.81 -1.73 -3.60
C ARG A 32 -4.20 -3.18 -3.91
N GLY A 33 -4.06 -3.62 -5.16
CA GLY A 33 -4.30 -5.02 -5.53
C GLY A 33 -3.34 -6.00 -4.85
N ARG A 34 -2.09 -5.57 -4.62
CA ARG A 34 -1.10 -6.37 -3.89
C ARG A 34 -1.45 -6.51 -2.41
N LEU A 35 -1.84 -5.42 -1.76
CA LEU A 35 -2.32 -5.43 -0.37
C LEU A 35 -3.58 -6.30 -0.21
N ASP A 36 -4.50 -6.28 -1.16
CA ASP A 36 -5.69 -7.13 -1.15
C ASP A 36 -5.32 -8.63 -1.25
N SER A 37 -4.37 -8.96 -2.13
CA SER A 37 -3.83 -10.32 -2.25
C SER A 37 -3.16 -10.80 -0.96
N VAL A 38 -2.47 -9.91 -0.23
CA VAL A 38 -1.88 -10.21 1.09
C VAL A 38 -2.97 -10.32 2.16
N SER A 39 -4.00 -9.47 2.11
CA SER A 39 -5.11 -9.45 3.07
C SER A 39 -6.03 -10.68 2.95
N THR A 40 -6.09 -11.30 1.79
CA THR A 40 -6.85 -12.54 1.55
C THR A 40 -6.09 -13.80 1.94
N ALA A 41 -4.80 -13.68 2.25
CA ALA A 41 -3.99 -14.79 2.77
C ALA A 41 -4.30 -15.07 4.26
N HIS A 42 -3.92 -16.26 4.73
CA HIS A 42 -3.95 -16.58 6.17
C HIS A 42 -2.89 -15.76 6.92
N LEU A 43 -3.32 -14.64 7.50
CA LEU A 43 -2.49 -13.73 8.29
C LEU A 43 -2.59 -14.04 9.78
N VAL A 44 -1.46 -13.97 10.48
CA VAL A 44 -1.46 -13.98 11.96
C VAL A 44 -1.84 -12.60 12.51
N PRO A 45 -2.29 -12.48 13.77
CA PRO A 45 -2.77 -11.20 14.33
C PRO A 45 -1.78 -10.04 14.22
N SER A 46 -0.48 -10.30 14.35
CA SER A 46 0.59 -9.30 14.16
C SER A 46 0.65 -8.79 12.71
N GLN A 47 0.51 -9.67 11.73
CA GLN A 47 0.49 -9.32 10.31
C GLN A 47 -0.78 -8.54 9.95
N ILE A 48 -1.94 -8.90 10.52
CA ILE A 48 -3.20 -8.16 10.32
C ILE A 48 -3.04 -6.70 10.75
N GLN A 49 -2.41 -6.44 11.91
CA GLN A 49 -2.17 -5.07 12.36
C GLN A 49 -1.25 -4.29 11.40
N ARG A 50 -0.20 -4.93 10.88
CA ARG A 50 0.72 -4.31 9.91
C ARG A 50 0.02 -4.00 8.58
N VAL A 51 -0.69 -4.97 8.02
CA VAL A 51 -1.48 -4.80 6.78
C VAL A 51 -2.52 -3.70 6.94
N LYS A 52 -3.18 -3.60 8.11
CA LYS A 52 -4.12 -2.52 8.40
C LYS A 52 -3.45 -1.14 8.36
N ARG A 53 -2.26 -0.99 8.95
CA ARG A 53 -1.48 0.26 8.90
C ARG A 53 -1.06 0.61 7.47
N LEU A 54 -0.64 -0.38 6.69
CA LEU A 54 -0.27 -0.19 5.29
C LEU A 54 -1.46 0.28 4.45
N ASN A 55 -2.63 -0.32 4.65
CA ASN A 55 -3.84 0.07 3.95
C ASN A 55 -4.28 1.51 4.30
N ASP A 56 -4.12 1.92 5.55
CA ASP A 56 -4.40 3.29 5.98
C ASP A 56 -3.43 4.30 5.36
N ALA A 57 -2.13 3.99 5.40
CA ALA A 57 -1.09 4.81 4.77
C ALA A 57 -1.27 4.93 3.25
N LEU A 58 -1.59 3.82 2.57
CA LEU A 58 -1.87 3.83 1.14
C LEU A 58 -3.11 4.67 0.81
N ARG A 59 -4.20 4.53 1.60
CA ARG A 59 -5.41 5.32 1.43
C ARG A 59 -5.17 6.82 1.63
N ALA A 60 -4.35 7.19 2.62
CA ALA A 60 -3.94 8.58 2.83
C ALA A 60 -3.12 9.10 1.64
N LEU A 61 -2.20 8.29 1.10
CA LEU A 61 -1.41 8.62 -0.07
C LEU A 61 -2.28 8.79 -1.32
N GLU A 62 -3.22 7.89 -1.57
CA GLU A 62 -4.19 7.99 -2.67
C GLU A 62 -4.99 9.30 -2.59
N GLY A 63 -5.45 9.66 -1.38
CA GLY A 63 -6.13 10.94 -1.14
C GLY A 63 -5.25 12.14 -1.48
N ARG A 64 -3.97 12.12 -1.08
CA ARG A 64 -3.01 13.20 -1.40
C ARG A 64 -2.77 13.32 -2.89
N VAL A 65 -2.50 12.21 -3.57
CA VAL A 65 -2.28 12.19 -5.03
C VAL A 65 -3.52 12.67 -5.78
N GLN A 66 -4.71 12.25 -5.36
CA GLN A 66 -5.95 12.69 -5.98
C GLN A 66 -6.19 14.19 -5.76
N LEU A 67 -5.90 14.72 -4.56
CA LEU A 67 -5.98 16.16 -4.28
C LEU A 67 -4.97 16.95 -5.14
N GLU A 68 -3.72 16.48 -5.25
CA GLU A 68 -2.70 17.10 -6.10
C GLU A 68 -3.11 17.09 -7.58
N ALA A 69 -3.70 15.99 -8.07
CA ALA A 69 -4.20 15.89 -9.44
C ALA A 69 -5.37 16.86 -9.71
N LEU A 70 -6.27 17.06 -8.74
CA LEU A 70 -7.35 18.03 -8.85
C LEU A 70 -6.82 19.47 -8.84
N GLN A 71 -5.81 19.78 -8.01
CA GLN A 71 -5.18 21.10 -7.98
C GLN A 71 -4.44 21.45 -9.28
N GLN A 72 -3.88 20.46 -9.99
CA GLN A 72 -3.21 20.68 -11.29
C GLN A 72 -4.18 20.96 -12.44
N ARG A 73 -5.44 20.48 -12.37
CA ARG A 73 -6.45 20.71 -13.43
C ARG A 73 -7.14 22.07 -13.35
N GLY A 74 -7.00 22.78 -12.23
CA GLY A 74 -7.58 24.10 -12.01
C GLY A 74 -6.62 25.27 -12.28
N ARG A 75 -5.42 25.01 -12.81
CA ARG A 75 -4.45 26.04 -13.23
C ARG A 75 -4.50 26.31 -14.72
#